data_AF-A0AAV1QQ05-F1
#
_entry.id   AF-A0AAV1QQ05-F1
#
_cell.length_a   1.000
_cell.length_b   1.000
_cell.length_c   1.000
_cell.angle_alpha   90.00
_cell.angle_beta   90.00
_cell.angle_gamma   90.00
#
_symmetry.space_group_name_H-M   'P 1'
#
loop_
_entity.id
_entity.type
_entity.pdbx_description
1 polymer ?
#
loop_
_entity_poly.entity_id
_entity_poly.type
_entity_poly.pdbx_seq_one_letter_code
_entity_poly.pdbx_strand_id
1 'polypeptide(L)'
;MSEDEAYESTVECITGIISKAVSTKGMMDVYSSLSEEGKREFEVAYSVSYHPCLVILHDCYNGVACGSGMSSVLLAGNPLLFHEKDGLVAFPMSKIDQTHAWIVGELVRSGQPRGSLVPLHPFTCGVFMALMMARVEILRKKGQSYSAIIHGSVIESVDSLNSLMHALERSYMLDNCSATATLESRKWAHLFDYFLNQRALVAVDNGAPINHDLISNLLSDPVHRAIEVYDQLTSTISTRVPSDIGSVRPELGQSSN
;
A
#
# COMPACT_ATOMS: atom_id res chain seq x y z
N MET A 1 -7.41 13.45 -17.22
CA MET A 1 -6.25 13.46 -16.31
C MET A 1 -5.03 13.17 -17.16
N SER A 2 -3.98 13.98 -17.08
CA SER A 2 -2.70 13.67 -17.74
C SER A 2 -2.01 12.48 -17.05
N GLU A 3 -0.98 11.93 -17.68
CA GLU A 3 -0.19 10.83 -17.09
C GLU A 3 0.49 11.28 -15.79
N ASP A 4 1.07 12.48 -15.78
CA ASP A 4 1.72 13.08 -14.60
C ASP A 4 0.71 13.29 -13.46
N GLU A 5 -0.45 13.88 -13.76
CA GLU A 5 -1.53 14.07 -12.77
C GLU A 5 -2.05 12.73 -12.22
N ALA A 6 -2.11 11.70 -13.06
CA ALA A 6 -2.53 10.36 -12.64
C ALA A 6 -1.50 9.73 -11.68
N TYR A 7 -0.21 9.91 -11.94
CA TYR A 7 0.84 9.45 -11.04
C TYR A 7 0.83 10.22 -9.72
N GLU A 8 0.69 11.55 -9.77
CA GLU A 8 0.62 12.41 -8.60
C GLU A 8 -0.59 12.09 -7.72
N SER A 9 -1.78 12.00 -8.32
CA SER A 9 -3.03 11.68 -7.61
C SER A 9 -3.09 10.25 -7.05
N THR A 10 -2.15 9.38 -7.42
CA THR A 10 -2.05 8.00 -6.91
C THR A 10 -0.82 7.81 -6.02
N VAL A 11 0.36 7.61 -6.62
CA VAL A 11 1.58 7.22 -5.91
C VAL A 11 2.08 8.33 -4.98
N GLU A 12 2.21 9.56 -5.49
CA GLU A 12 2.69 10.69 -4.67
C GLU A 12 1.66 11.06 -3.59
N CYS A 13 0.36 10.95 -3.89
CA CYS A 13 -0.70 11.19 -2.93
C CYS A 13 -0.65 10.17 -1.77
N ILE A 14 -0.57 8.87 -2.08
CA ILE A 14 -0.51 7.80 -1.07
C ILE A 14 0.77 7.91 -0.23
N THR A 15 1.92 7.99 -0.90
CA THR A 15 3.22 7.89 -0.24
C THR A 15 3.66 9.20 0.43
N GLY A 16 3.16 10.33 -0.04
CA GLY A 16 3.40 11.66 0.52
C GLY A 16 2.35 12.07 1.55
N ILE A 17 1.33 12.80 1.09
CA ILE A 17 0.41 13.54 1.98
C ILE A 17 -0.49 12.62 2.81
N ILE A 18 -1.01 11.52 2.23
CA ILE A 18 -1.84 10.56 2.97
C ILE A 18 -0.99 9.91 4.08
N SER A 19 0.18 9.36 3.73
CA SER A 19 1.07 8.74 4.72
C SER A 19 1.49 9.72 5.81
N LYS A 20 1.77 10.98 5.47
CA LYS A 20 2.07 12.04 6.46
C LYS A 20 0.91 12.31 7.42
N ALA A 21 -0.30 12.47 6.89
CA ALA A 21 -1.48 12.73 7.72
C ALA A 21 -1.79 11.55 8.65
N VAL A 22 -1.79 10.31 8.13
CA VAL A 22 -2.07 9.10 8.92
C VAL A 22 -1.04 8.89 10.03
N SER A 23 0.24 9.07 9.73
CA SER A 23 1.33 8.96 10.71
C SER A 23 1.21 9.96 11.85
N THR A 24 0.95 11.23 11.53
CA THR A 24 1.04 12.31 12.54
C THR A 24 -0.25 12.57 13.29
N LYS A 25 -1.40 12.21 12.72
CA LYS A 25 -2.72 12.56 13.27
C LYS A 25 -3.76 11.45 13.12
N GLY A 26 -3.39 10.30 12.57
CA GLY A 26 -4.28 9.16 12.36
C GLY A 26 -5.13 9.27 11.08
N MET A 27 -5.84 8.19 10.79
CA MET A 27 -6.63 8.03 9.57
C MET A 27 -7.79 9.01 9.47
N MET A 28 -8.36 9.42 10.61
CA MET A 28 -9.52 10.32 10.63
C MET A 28 -9.19 11.77 10.25
N ASP A 29 -7.94 12.21 10.39
CA ASP A 29 -7.52 13.55 9.92
C ASP A 29 -7.59 13.63 8.39
N VAL A 30 -7.26 12.53 7.68
CA VAL A 30 -7.38 12.47 6.21
C VAL A 30 -8.81 12.77 5.80
N TYR A 31 -9.78 12.00 6.28
CA TYR A 31 -11.19 12.20 5.93
C TYR A 31 -11.73 13.57 6.39
N SER A 32 -11.35 14.03 7.57
CA SER A 32 -11.80 15.31 8.12
C SER A 32 -11.23 16.52 7.38
N SER A 33 -10.05 16.38 6.76
CA SER A 33 -9.39 17.44 5.99
C SER A 33 -9.97 17.63 4.58
N LEU A 34 -10.78 16.68 4.10
CA LEU A 34 -11.43 16.77 2.80
C LEU A 34 -12.56 17.82 2.81
N SER A 35 -12.79 18.45 1.65
CA SER A 35 -13.98 19.27 1.41
C SER A 35 -15.24 18.41 1.44
N GLU A 36 -16.43 19.03 1.56
CA GLU A 36 -17.69 18.28 1.54
C GLU A 36 -17.90 17.48 0.24
N GLU A 37 -17.46 18.02 -0.90
CA GLU A 37 -17.46 17.27 -2.17
C GLU A 37 -16.43 16.14 -2.14
N GLY A 38 -15.22 16.39 -1.62
CA GLY A 38 -14.20 15.38 -1.47
C GLY A 38 -14.61 14.24 -0.53
N LYS A 39 -15.36 14.51 0.53
CA LYS A 39 -15.90 13.47 1.41
C LYS A 39 -16.89 12.57 0.67
N ARG A 40 -17.72 13.11 -0.23
CA ARG A 40 -18.61 12.29 -1.06
C ARG A 40 -17.82 11.37 -2.00
N GLU A 41 -16.81 11.90 -2.68
CA GLU A 41 -15.93 11.10 -3.55
C GLU A 41 -15.20 10.01 -2.75
N PHE A 42 -14.70 10.36 -1.57
CA PHE A 42 -14.08 9.42 -0.64
C PHE A 42 -15.05 8.30 -0.25
N GLU A 43 -16.29 8.64 0.13
CA GLU A 43 -17.29 7.67 0.59
C GLU A 43 -17.71 6.72 -0.52
N VAL A 44 -17.86 7.21 -1.76
CA VAL A 44 -18.08 6.38 -2.94
C VAL A 44 -16.93 5.39 -3.10
N ALA A 45 -15.69 5.89 -3.17
CA ALA A 45 -14.51 5.06 -3.36
C ALA A 45 -14.31 4.03 -2.24
N TYR A 46 -14.52 4.44 -0.99
CA TYR A 46 -14.40 3.57 0.17
C TYR A 46 -15.44 2.44 0.13
N SER A 47 -16.71 2.81 -0.08
CA SER A 47 -17.85 1.90 -0.11
C SER A 47 -17.68 0.81 -1.17
N VAL A 48 -17.27 1.18 -2.38
CA VAL A 48 -17.13 0.22 -3.49
C VAL A 48 -15.86 -0.64 -3.40
N SER A 49 -14.82 -0.16 -2.71
CA SER A 49 -13.50 -0.83 -2.68
C SER A 49 -13.33 -1.76 -1.49
N TYR A 50 -14.02 -1.50 -0.37
CA TYR A 50 -13.85 -2.24 0.88
C TYR A 50 -14.00 -3.76 0.71
N HIS A 51 -15.12 -4.20 0.14
CA HIS A 51 -15.40 -5.63 -0.02
C HIS A 51 -14.50 -6.32 -1.07
N PRO A 52 -14.24 -5.74 -2.26
CA PRO A 52 -13.25 -6.29 -3.18
C PRO A 52 -11.87 -6.49 -2.54
N CYS A 53 -11.38 -5.52 -1.78
CA CYS A 53 -10.13 -5.66 -1.03
C CYS A 53 -10.21 -6.75 0.04
N LEU A 54 -11.33 -6.82 0.79
CA LEU A 54 -11.56 -7.80 1.84
C LEU A 54 -11.49 -9.25 1.32
N VAL A 55 -12.02 -9.52 0.13
CA VAL A 55 -11.99 -10.85 -0.49
C VAL A 55 -10.53 -11.29 -0.72
N ILE A 56 -9.72 -10.45 -1.36
CA ILE A 56 -8.31 -10.78 -1.63
C ILE A 56 -7.51 -10.95 -0.34
N LEU A 57 -7.74 -10.07 0.64
CA LEU A 57 -7.09 -10.16 1.95
C LEU A 57 -7.48 -11.43 2.71
N HIS A 58 -8.74 -11.83 2.65
CA HIS A 58 -9.23 -13.05 3.27
C HIS A 58 -8.57 -14.29 2.65
N ASP A 59 -8.48 -14.35 1.32
CA ASP A 59 -7.84 -15.45 0.61
C ASP A 59 -6.33 -15.51 0.87
N CYS A 60 -5.67 -14.35 0.88
CA CYS A 60 -4.25 -14.23 1.26
C CYS A 60 -4.02 -14.74 2.69
N TYR A 61 -4.82 -14.28 3.66
CA TYR A 61 -4.70 -14.73 5.04
C TYR A 61 -4.88 -16.24 5.17
N ASN A 62 -5.93 -16.80 4.56
CA ASN A 62 -6.20 -18.23 4.65
C ASN A 62 -5.11 -19.06 3.95
N GLY A 63 -4.58 -18.57 2.82
CA GLY A 63 -3.47 -19.21 2.12
C GLY A 63 -2.20 -19.28 2.98
N VAL A 64 -1.90 -18.22 3.73
CA VAL A 64 -0.78 -18.21 4.69
C VAL A 64 -1.09 -19.13 5.89
N ALA A 65 -2.28 -19.02 6.48
CA ALA A 65 -2.66 -19.78 7.67
C ALA A 65 -2.72 -21.30 7.43
N CYS A 66 -3.08 -21.74 6.22
CA CYS A 66 -3.08 -23.16 5.85
C CYS A 66 -1.71 -23.68 5.37
N GLY A 67 -0.67 -22.84 5.39
CA GLY A 67 0.69 -23.19 4.96
C GLY A 67 0.93 -23.14 3.45
N SER A 68 -0.11 -23.02 2.62
CA SER A 68 0.05 -22.99 1.16
C SER A 68 0.89 -21.80 0.66
N GLY A 69 0.77 -20.64 1.30
CA GLY A 69 1.61 -19.47 1.04
C GLY A 69 3.08 -19.79 1.27
N MET A 70 3.41 -20.38 2.42
CA MET A 70 4.78 -20.78 2.78
C MET A 70 5.33 -21.82 1.81
N SER A 71 4.54 -22.84 1.45
CA SER A 71 4.92 -23.84 0.46
C SER A 71 5.21 -23.21 -0.90
N SER A 72 4.39 -22.25 -1.35
CA SER A 72 4.62 -21.58 -2.62
C SER A 72 5.91 -20.75 -2.64
N VAL A 73 6.24 -20.08 -1.54
CA VAL A 73 7.50 -19.34 -1.38
C VAL A 73 8.70 -20.28 -1.36
N LEU A 74 8.62 -21.42 -0.65
CA LEU A 74 9.68 -22.42 -0.61
C LEU A 74 9.95 -23.01 -2.01
N LEU A 75 8.88 -23.30 -2.77
CA LEU A 75 8.99 -23.83 -4.12
C LEU A 75 9.53 -22.79 -5.11
N ALA A 76 9.10 -21.54 -4.99
CA ALA A 76 9.69 -20.44 -5.74
C ALA A 76 11.18 -20.30 -5.42
N GLY A 77 11.54 -20.37 -4.13
CA GLY A 77 12.91 -20.35 -3.59
C GLY A 77 13.82 -21.54 -3.98
N ASN A 78 13.29 -22.57 -4.65
CA ASN A 78 14.07 -23.74 -5.08
C ASN A 78 15.11 -23.32 -6.13
N PRO A 79 16.24 -24.04 -6.28
CA PRO A 79 17.32 -23.77 -7.24
C PRO A 79 16.92 -23.30 -8.65
N LEU A 80 15.73 -23.57 -9.17
CA LEU A 80 15.23 -22.97 -10.42
C LEU A 80 15.23 -21.43 -10.45
N LEU A 81 15.27 -20.74 -9.32
CA LEU A 81 15.49 -19.28 -9.27
C LEU A 81 16.93 -18.88 -9.62
N PHE A 82 17.91 -19.77 -9.39
CA PHE A 82 19.34 -19.47 -9.42
C PHE A 82 20.16 -20.35 -10.38
N HIS A 83 19.62 -21.51 -10.77
CA HIS A 83 20.30 -22.56 -11.51
C HIS A 83 19.30 -23.31 -12.40
N GLU A 84 19.77 -23.76 -13.56
CA GLU A 84 19.00 -24.64 -14.43
C GLU A 84 18.74 -25.97 -13.72
N LYS A 85 17.51 -26.47 -13.82
CA LYS A 85 17.08 -27.73 -13.22
C LYS A 85 15.93 -28.32 -14.01
N ASP A 86 15.81 -29.64 -14.05
CA ASP A 86 14.76 -30.36 -14.78
C ASP A 86 14.68 -30.01 -16.29
N GLY A 87 15.81 -29.60 -16.88
CA GLY A 87 15.88 -29.15 -18.29
C GLY A 87 15.28 -27.76 -18.53
N LEU A 88 14.95 -27.02 -17.47
CA LEU A 88 14.43 -25.66 -17.52
C LEU A 88 15.52 -24.65 -17.15
N VAL A 89 15.46 -23.48 -17.78
CA VAL A 89 16.33 -22.34 -17.48
C VAL A 89 16.04 -21.77 -16.09
N ALA A 90 16.96 -20.97 -15.55
CA ALA A 90 16.71 -20.24 -14.30
C ALA A 90 15.70 -19.09 -14.52
N PHE A 91 14.87 -18.80 -13.51
CA PHE A 91 13.83 -17.77 -13.56
C PHE A 91 14.00 -16.69 -12.46
N PRO A 92 15.09 -15.91 -12.45
CA PRO A 92 15.30 -14.87 -11.44
C PRO A 92 14.18 -13.82 -11.50
N MET A 93 13.88 -13.21 -10.33
CA MET A 93 12.87 -12.15 -10.26
C MET A 93 13.26 -10.95 -11.13
N SER A 94 12.37 -10.56 -12.05
CA SER A 94 12.59 -9.41 -12.94
C SER A 94 12.26 -8.08 -12.25
N LYS A 95 12.77 -7.00 -12.82
CA LYS A 95 12.36 -5.63 -12.48
C LYS A 95 10.89 -5.43 -12.81
N ILE A 96 10.16 -4.73 -11.93
CA ILE A 96 8.73 -4.43 -12.09
C ILE A 96 8.46 -2.97 -12.47
N ASP A 97 9.51 -2.16 -12.46
CA ASP A 97 9.46 -0.71 -12.53
C ASP A 97 9.80 -0.13 -13.90
N GLN A 98 9.81 -0.98 -14.92
CA GLN A 98 10.06 -0.58 -16.32
C GLN A 98 8.76 -0.43 -17.11
N THR A 99 7.61 -0.41 -16.44
CA THR A 99 6.30 -0.21 -17.08
C THR A 99 5.91 1.26 -17.07
N HIS A 100 4.93 1.61 -17.90
CA HIS A 100 4.55 2.98 -18.23
C HIS A 100 4.38 3.91 -17.01
N ALA A 101 3.58 3.50 -16.01
CA ALA A 101 3.35 4.32 -14.82
C ALA A 101 4.64 4.67 -14.05
N TRP A 102 5.60 3.74 -14.00
CA TRP A 102 6.86 3.96 -13.31
C TRP A 102 7.81 4.88 -14.07
N ILE A 103 7.79 4.82 -15.40
CA ILE A 103 8.54 5.73 -16.28
C ILE A 103 8.00 7.16 -16.13
N VAL A 104 6.68 7.32 -16.11
CA VAL A 104 6.03 8.62 -15.82
C VAL A 104 6.45 9.14 -14.44
N GLY A 105 6.46 8.28 -13.43
CA GLY A 105 6.90 8.66 -12.09
C GLY A 105 8.35 9.15 -11.99
N GLU A 106 9.25 8.64 -12.83
CA GLU A 106 10.64 9.14 -12.94
C GLU A 106 10.65 10.58 -13.49
N LEU A 107 9.83 10.85 -14.52
CA LEU A 107 9.69 12.20 -15.08
C LEU A 107 9.08 13.18 -14.08
N VAL A 108 7.98 12.82 -13.41
CA VAL A 108 7.32 13.65 -12.39
C VAL A 108 8.31 14.05 -11.29
N ARG A 109 9.05 13.09 -10.73
CA ARG A 109 10.01 13.37 -9.64
C ARG A 109 11.24 14.14 -10.10
N SER A 110 11.68 13.98 -11.36
CA SER A 110 12.79 14.78 -11.90
C SER A 110 12.47 16.28 -11.97
N GLY A 111 11.19 16.63 -12.15
CA GLY A 111 10.72 18.02 -12.24
C GLY A 111 10.30 18.65 -10.91
N GLN A 112 10.17 17.86 -9.83
CA GLN A 112 9.64 18.33 -8.55
C GLN A 112 10.75 18.66 -7.53
N PRO A 113 10.58 19.71 -6.72
CA PRO A 113 11.45 19.95 -5.57
C PRO A 113 11.40 18.78 -4.57
N ARG A 114 12.56 18.40 -4.04
CA ARG A 114 12.70 17.30 -3.07
C ARG A 114 11.79 17.54 -1.86
N GLY A 115 10.93 16.57 -1.54
CA GLY A 115 9.99 16.64 -0.42
C GLY A 115 8.72 17.46 -0.70
N SER A 116 8.43 17.78 -1.96
CA SER A 116 7.14 18.37 -2.32
C SER A 116 6.00 17.38 -2.06
N LEU A 117 4.89 17.87 -1.53
CA LEU A 117 3.69 17.07 -1.30
C LEU A 117 2.62 17.52 -2.27
N VAL A 118 2.10 16.57 -3.03
CA VAL A 118 0.95 16.79 -3.91
C VAL A 118 -0.34 16.96 -3.09
N PRO A 119 -1.37 17.62 -3.65
CA PRO A 119 -2.68 17.71 -3.00
C PRO A 119 -3.32 16.34 -2.73
N LEU A 120 -4.20 16.27 -1.73
CA LEU A 120 -4.99 15.07 -1.45
C LEU A 120 -5.98 14.81 -2.59
N HIS A 121 -5.94 13.60 -3.14
CA HIS A 121 -6.94 13.11 -4.08
C HIS A 121 -8.02 12.29 -3.34
N PRO A 122 -9.27 12.79 -3.20
CA PRO A 122 -10.25 12.19 -2.30
C PRO A 122 -10.62 10.74 -2.66
N PHE A 123 -10.79 10.45 -3.95
CA PHE A 123 -11.07 9.10 -4.43
C PHE A 123 -9.95 8.11 -4.08
N THR A 124 -8.69 8.51 -4.28
CA THR A 124 -7.52 7.69 -3.92
C THR A 124 -7.46 7.44 -2.42
N CYS A 125 -7.76 8.46 -1.61
CA CYS A 125 -7.86 8.32 -0.15
C CYS A 125 -8.90 7.25 0.23
N GLY A 126 -10.07 7.27 -0.42
CA GLY A 126 -11.14 6.31 -0.16
C GLY A 126 -10.75 4.87 -0.47
N VAL A 127 -10.12 4.62 -1.63
CA VAL A 127 -9.63 3.28 -2.01
C VAL A 127 -8.56 2.80 -1.03
N PHE A 128 -7.57 3.64 -0.73
CA PHE A 128 -6.45 3.27 0.15
C PHE A 128 -6.92 2.98 1.59
N MET A 129 -7.79 3.84 2.15
CA MET A 129 -8.35 3.62 3.49
C MET A 129 -9.28 2.42 3.55
N ALA A 130 -10.03 2.12 2.48
CA ALA A 130 -10.84 0.91 2.40
C ALA A 130 -9.98 -0.35 2.49
N LEU A 131 -8.84 -0.38 1.79
CA LEU A 131 -7.89 -1.50 1.88
C LEU A 131 -7.30 -1.64 3.29
N MET A 132 -6.87 -0.53 3.90
CA MET A 132 -6.32 -0.55 5.26
C MET A 132 -7.33 -1.08 6.27
N MET A 133 -8.58 -0.59 6.22
CA MET A 133 -9.64 -1.00 7.15
C MET A 133 -10.11 -2.43 6.89
N ALA A 134 -10.14 -2.89 5.63
CA ALA A 134 -10.43 -4.29 5.31
C ALA A 134 -9.36 -5.21 5.92
N ARG A 135 -8.07 -4.82 5.88
CA ARG A 135 -6.98 -5.58 6.49
C ARG A 135 -7.09 -5.61 8.01
N VAL A 136 -7.37 -4.46 8.63
CA VAL A 136 -7.64 -4.35 10.07
C VAL A 136 -8.76 -5.32 10.47
N GLU A 137 -9.85 -5.34 9.72
CA GLU A 137 -11.00 -6.20 10.03
C GLU A 137 -10.68 -7.69 9.92
N ILE A 138 -9.99 -8.12 8.86
CA ILE A 138 -9.57 -9.52 8.72
C ILE A 138 -8.70 -9.94 9.90
N LEU A 139 -7.66 -9.18 10.22
CA LEU A 139 -6.74 -9.55 11.29
C LEU A 139 -7.44 -9.54 12.67
N ARG A 140 -8.34 -8.59 12.90
CA ARG A 140 -9.19 -8.53 14.10
C ARG A 140 -10.08 -9.76 14.22
N LYS A 141 -10.77 -10.15 13.15
CA LYS A 141 -11.62 -11.37 13.12
C LYS A 141 -10.83 -12.66 13.27
N LYS A 142 -9.54 -12.65 12.92
CA LYS A 142 -8.61 -13.78 13.11
C LYS A 142 -7.89 -13.74 14.46
N GLY A 143 -8.28 -12.84 15.38
CA GLY A 143 -7.82 -12.82 16.76
C GLY A 143 -6.43 -12.23 16.99
N GLN A 144 -5.92 -11.42 16.04
CA GLN A 144 -4.65 -10.72 16.22
C GLN A 144 -4.76 -9.59 17.25
N SER A 145 -3.68 -9.29 17.98
CA SER A 145 -3.65 -8.17 18.92
C SER A 145 -3.68 -6.83 18.19
N TYR A 146 -4.25 -5.80 18.82
CA TYR A 146 -4.26 -4.45 18.24
C TYR A 146 -2.86 -3.92 17.93
N SER A 147 -1.86 -4.22 18.77
CA SER A 147 -0.47 -3.83 18.49
C SER A 147 0.07 -4.42 17.19
N ALA A 148 -0.18 -5.71 16.92
CA ALA A 148 0.22 -6.37 15.68
C ALA A 148 -0.56 -5.83 14.48
N ILE A 149 -1.87 -5.59 14.64
CA ILE A 149 -2.73 -5.04 13.60
C ILE A 149 -2.26 -3.64 13.20
N ILE A 150 -2.08 -2.75 14.17
CA ILE A 150 -1.71 -1.35 13.96
C ILE A 150 -0.30 -1.27 13.36
N HIS A 151 0.67 -1.98 13.94
CA HIS A 151 2.03 -1.99 13.39
C HIS A 151 2.03 -2.48 11.94
N GLY A 152 1.49 -3.68 11.69
CA GLY A 152 1.60 -4.35 10.39
C GLY A 152 0.58 -3.95 9.33
N SER A 153 -0.38 -3.07 9.65
CA SER A 153 -1.41 -2.60 8.69
C SER A 153 -1.47 -1.09 8.54
N VAL A 154 -0.87 -0.33 9.47
CA VAL A 154 -0.89 1.13 9.47
C VAL A 154 0.52 1.68 9.52
N ILE A 155 1.22 1.51 10.65
CA ILE A 155 2.47 2.21 10.96
C ILE A 155 3.61 1.80 10.02
N GLU A 156 3.81 0.50 9.81
CA GLU A 156 4.85 0.00 8.89
C GLU A 156 4.66 0.53 7.46
N SER A 157 3.40 0.67 7.02
CA SER A 157 3.11 1.25 5.71
C SER A 157 3.48 2.73 5.67
N VAL A 158 2.96 3.55 6.58
CA VAL A 158 3.05 5.02 6.45
C VAL A 158 4.38 5.62 6.93
N ASP A 159 5.08 4.94 7.84
CA ASP A 159 6.32 5.44 8.43
C ASP A 159 7.58 4.77 7.89
N SER A 160 7.48 3.53 7.38
CA SER A 160 8.62 2.83 6.81
C SER A 160 8.51 2.71 5.29
N LEU A 161 7.58 1.88 4.81
CA LEU A 161 7.56 1.43 3.42
C LEU A 161 7.19 2.54 2.43
N ASN A 162 6.14 3.30 2.71
CA ASN A 162 5.70 4.38 1.83
C ASN A 162 6.73 5.51 1.76
N SER A 163 7.41 5.79 2.88
CA SER A 163 8.50 6.77 2.90
C SER A 163 9.65 6.35 1.99
N LEU A 164 9.97 5.05 1.96
CA LEU A 164 10.97 4.49 1.07
C LEU A 164 10.53 4.55 -0.39
N MET A 165 9.26 4.28 -0.70
CA MET A 165 8.72 4.39 -2.05
C MET A 165 8.73 5.84 -2.56
N HIS A 166 8.37 6.80 -1.70
CA HIS A 166 8.40 8.23 -2.02
C HIS A 166 9.84 8.73 -2.22
N ALA A 167 10.79 8.25 -1.41
CA ALA A 167 12.18 8.70 -1.44
C ALA A 167 13.06 8.05 -2.51
N LEU A 168 12.87 6.76 -2.81
CA LEU A 168 13.82 5.96 -3.61
C LEU A 168 13.32 5.43 -4.95
N GLU A 169 12.21 5.95 -5.47
CA GLU A 169 11.62 5.53 -6.74
C GLU A 169 11.14 4.05 -6.80
N ARG A 170 10.16 3.84 -7.69
CA ARG A 170 9.99 2.59 -8.45
C ARG A 170 9.74 1.32 -7.60
N SER A 171 10.62 0.32 -7.76
CA SER A 171 10.60 -1.02 -7.18
C SER A 171 11.37 -1.11 -5.86
N TYR A 172 12.10 -0.06 -5.50
CA TYR A 172 13.10 -0.12 -4.43
C TYR A 172 12.51 -0.47 -3.10
N MET A 173 11.32 0.06 -2.76
CA MET A 173 10.66 -0.35 -1.53
C MET A 173 10.46 -1.87 -1.49
N LEU A 174 9.99 -2.45 -2.59
CA LEU A 174 9.69 -3.87 -2.64
C LEU A 174 10.94 -4.74 -2.66
N ASP A 175 11.94 -4.36 -3.44
CA ASP A 175 13.19 -5.13 -3.59
C ASP A 175 14.13 -4.92 -2.38
N ASN A 176 13.94 -3.87 -1.56
CA ASN A 176 14.60 -3.74 -0.26
C ASN A 176 13.99 -4.63 0.83
N CYS A 177 12.77 -5.13 0.65
CA CYS A 177 12.15 -6.09 1.57
C CYS A 177 12.80 -7.49 1.47
N SER A 178 12.31 -8.45 2.27
CA SER A 178 12.75 -9.86 2.18
C SER A 178 12.28 -10.52 0.89
N ALA A 179 12.98 -11.56 0.41
CA ALA A 179 12.58 -12.30 -0.78
C ALA A 179 11.14 -12.83 -0.71
N THR A 180 10.68 -13.24 0.48
CA THR A 180 9.28 -13.63 0.73
C THR A 180 8.31 -12.50 0.43
N ALA A 181 8.57 -11.29 0.94
CA ALA A 181 7.71 -10.13 0.69
C ALA A 181 7.72 -9.74 -0.79
N THR A 182 8.88 -9.80 -1.44
CA THR A 182 9.03 -9.47 -2.86
C THR A 182 8.28 -10.46 -3.76
N LEU A 183 8.35 -11.77 -3.46
CA LEU A 183 7.60 -12.81 -4.18
C LEU A 183 6.08 -12.67 -3.98
N GLU A 184 5.64 -12.52 -2.73
CA GLU A 184 4.22 -12.43 -2.43
C GLU A 184 3.60 -11.14 -2.97
N SER A 185 4.31 -10.01 -2.97
CA SER A 185 3.81 -8.78 -3.62
C SER A 185 3.57 -9.00 -5.12
N ARG A 186 4.53 -9.60 -5.85
CA ARG A 186 4.36 -9.92 -7.28
C ARG A 186 3.19 -10.88 -7.53
N LYS A 187 2.95 -11.80 -6.60
CA LYS A 187 1.85 -12.77 -6.66
C LYS A 187 0.48 -12.17 -6.33
N TRP A 188 0.37 -11.19 -5.43
CA TRP A 188 -0.93 -10.68 -4.97
C TRP A 188 -1.31 -9.32 -5.58
N ALA A 189 -0.35 -8.47 -5.96
CA ALA A 189 -0.63 -7.11 -6.42
C ALA A 189 -1.60 -7.06 -7.61
N HIS A 190 -1.42 -7.94 -8.59
CA HIS A 190 -2.29 -8.00 -9.77
C HIS A 190 -3.73 -8.43 -9.44
N LEU A 191 -3.96 -9.18 -8.36
CA LEU A 191 -5.31 -9.56 -7.93
C LEU A 191 -6.06 -8.35 -7.37
N PHE A 192 -5.39 -7.49 -6.60
CA PHE A 192 -5.98 -6.23 -6.14
C PHE A 192 -6.32 -5.32 -7.32
N ASP A 193 -5.39 -5.16 -8.27
CA ASP A 193 -5.60 -4.37 -9.49
C ASP A 193 -6.84 -4.87 -10.27
N TYR A 194 -6.91 -6.18 -10.55
CA TYR A 194 -8.03 -6.76 -11.28
C TYR A 194 -9.35 -6.66 -10.52
N PHE A 195 -9.38 -6.89 -9.21
CA PHE A 195 -10.62 -6.79 -8.43
C PHE A 195 -11.14 -5.36 -8.33
N LEU A 196 -10.24 -4.39 -8.19
CA LEU A 196 -10.63 -2.98 -8.20
C LEU A 196 -11.20 -2.59 -9.56
N ASN A 197 -10.52 -2.94 -10.66
CA ASN A 197 -11.00 -2.64 -12.01
C ASN A 197 -12.32 -3.34 -12.34
N GLN A 198 -12.43 -4.63 -12.06
CA GLN A 198 -13.59 -5.43 -12.47
C GLN A 198 -14.83 -5.22 -11.60
N ARG A 199 -14.65 -4.78 -10.35
CA ARG A 199 -15.74 -4.67 -9.38
C ARG A 199 -15.92 -3.26 -8.84
N ALA A 200 -14.88 -2.70 -8.24
CA ALA A 200 -15.00 -1.40 -7.57
C ALA A 200 -15.26 -0.29 -8.60
N LEU A 201 -14.42 -0.15 -9.62
CA LEU A 201 -14.55 0.89 -10.64
C LEU A 201 -15.83 0.71 -11.47
N VAL A 202 -16.18 -0.53 -11.84
CA VAL A 202 -17.46 -0.84 -12.49
C VAL A 202 -18.67 -0.42 -11.63
N ALA A 203 -18.59 -0.58 -10.31
CA ALA A 203 -19.67 -0.14 -9.41
C ALA A 203 -19.76 1.39 -9.34
N VAL A 204 -18.63 2.10 -9.38
CA VAL A 204 -18.59 3.57 -9.46
C VAL A 204 -19.24 4.04 -10.75
N ASP A 205 -18.85 3.48 -11.90
CA ASP A 205 -19.40 3.86 -13.21
C ASP A 205 -20.90 3.61 -13.33
N ASN A 206 -21.41 2.58 -12.65
CA ASN A 206 -22.84 2.27 -12.57
C ASN A 206 -23.61 3.10 -11.52
N GLY A 207 -22.95 4.02 -10.82
CA GLY A 207 -23.57 4.86 -9.79
C GLY A 207 -24.09 4.06 -8.60
N ALA A 208 -23.35 3.02 -8.18
CA ALA A 208 -23.74 2.20 -7.04
C ALA A 208 -23.95 3.08 -5.78
N PRO A 209 -24.99 2.82 -4.98
CA PRO A 209 -25.26 3.62 -3.79
C PRO A 209 -24.14 3.47 -2.75
N ILE A 210 -23.88 4.55 -2.03
CA ILE A 210 -22.94 4.55 -0.90
C ILE A 210 -23.51 3.66 0.21
N ASN A 211 -22.69 2.73 0.70
CA ASN A 211 -23.02 1.91 1.84
C ASN A 211 -22.75 2.71 3.13
N HIS A 212 -23.80 3.35 3.65
CA HIS A 212 -23.71 4.17 4.86
C HIS A 212 -23.33 3.38 6.11
N ASP A 213 -23.59 2.07 6.17
CA ASP A 213 -23.14 1.24 7.30
C ASP A 213 -21.62 1.10 7.30
N LEU A 214 -21.00 0.91 6.12
CA LEU A 214 -19.54 0.88 6.00
C LEU A 214 -18.91 2.21 6.42
N ILE A 215 -19.51 3.33 6.01
CA ILE A 215 -19.02 4.67 6.40
C ILE A 215 -19.20 4.88 7.90
N SER A 216 -20.37 4.58 8.46
CA SER A 216 -20.60 4.68 9.91
C SER A 216 -19.62 3.82 10.71
N ASN A 217 -19.36 2.59 10.25
CA ASN A 217 -18.39 1.69 10.87
C ASN A 217 -16.96 2.25 10.76
N LEU A 218 -16.57 2.81 9.61
CA LEU A 218 -15.30 3.51 9.47
C LEU A 218 -15.17 4.63 10.51
N LEU A 219 -16.16 5.52 10.61
CA LEU A 219 -16.08 6.70 11.48
C LEU A 219 -16.06 6.36 12.98
N SER A 220 -16.65 5.23 13.36
CA SER A 220 -16.77 4.79 14.75
C SER A 220 -15.82 3.65 15.13
N ASP A 221 -14.94 3.21 14.22
CA ASP A 221 -14.08 2.05 14.47
C ASP A 221 -13.14 2.30 15.66
N PRO A 222 -13.09 1.41 16.67
CA PRO A 222 -12.21 1.57 17.83
C PRO A 222 -10.72 1.55 17.48
N VAL A 223 -10.33 1.10 16.27
CA VAL A 223 -8.93 1.11 15.83
C VAL A 223 -8.33 2.51 15.84
N HIS A 224 -9.11 3.56 15.54
CA HIS A 224 -8.59 4.94 15.52
C HIS A 224 -8.06 5.35 16.88
N ARG A 225 -8.82 5.06 17.94
CA ARG A 225 -8.38 5.32 19.31
C ARG A 225 -7.19 4.45 19.69
N ALA A 226 -7.14 3.20 19.21
CA ALA A 226 -6.02 2.33 19.48
C ALA A 226 -4.73 2.81 18.79
N ILE A 227 -4.82 3.40 17.58
CA ILE A 227 -3.69 4.05 16.89
C ILE A 227 -3.18 5.24 17.68
N GLU A 228 -4.05 6.10 18.20
CA GLU A 228 -3.65 7.24 19.05
C GLU A 228 -2.89 6.78 20.30
N VAL A 229 -3.32 5.69 20.94
CA VAL A 229 -2.62 5.12 22.10
C VAL A 229 -1.30 4.47 21.69
N TYR A 230 -1.25 3.82 20.53
CA TYR A 230 -0.03 3.23 19.98
C TYR A 230 1.03 4.30 19.71
N ASP A 231 0.64 5.43 19.13
CA ASP A 231 1.53 6.55 18.80
C ASP A 231 2.19 7.17 20.05
N GLN A 232 1.45 7.22 21.17
CA GLN A 232 1.99 7.67 22.47
C GLN A 232 3.10 6.75 23.02
N LEU A 233 3.16 5.50 22.56
CA LEU A 233 4.12 4.49 23.01
C LEU A 233 5.33 4.37 22.07
N THR A 234 5.22 4.85 20.83
CA THR A 234 6.32 4.85 19.86
C THR A 234 7.28 6.02 20.08
N SER A 235 8.54 5.85 19.69
CA SER A 235 9.56 6.88 19.88
C SER A 235 9.18 8.17 19.14
N THR A 236 9.45 9.33 19.74
CA THR A 236 9.33 10.67 19.11
C THR A 236 10.23 10.88 17.88
N ILE A 237 11.08 9.90 17.55
CA ILE A 237 11.95 9.91 16.39
C ILE A 237 11.24 9.19 15.25
N SER A 238 10.98 9.91 14.15
CA SER A 238 10.38 9.34 12.94
C SER A 238 11.32 8.30 12.33
N THR A 239 10.79 7.13 11.99
CA THR A 239 11.48 6.09 11.21
C THR A 239 11.41 6.33 9.71
N ARG A 240 10.81 7.44 9.27
CA ARG A 240 10.77 7.84 7.87
C ARG A 240 12.16 7.99 7.33
N VAL A 241 12.36 7.40 6.17
CA VAL A 241 13.66 7.36 5.56
C VAL A 241 14.00 8.76 5.02
N PRO A 242 15.12 9.38 5.47
CA PRO A 242 15.60 10.62 4.88
C PRO A 242 15.95 10.37 3.42
N SER A 243 15.79 11.38 2.58
CA SER A 243 16.02 11.23 1.15
C SER A 243 17.48 10.89 0.77
N ASP A 244 18.46 11.14 1.65
CA ASP A 244 19.87 10.71 1.50
C ASP A 244 20.10 9.41 2.27
N ILE A 245 20.17 8.28 1.55
CA ILE A 245 20.32 6.96 2.18
C ILE A 245 21.70 6.40 1.90
N GLY A 246 22.46 6.17 2.97
CA GLY A 246 23.72 5.42 2.95
C GLY A 246 23.56 3.92 3.24
N SER A 247 22.35 3.43 3.54
CA SER A 247 22.10 2.05 3.99
C SER A 247 20.87 1.41 3.32
N VAL A 248 20.91 1.29 1.99
CA VAL A 248 20.06 0.33 1.24
C VAL A 248 20.83 -0.95 0.97
N ARG A 249 20.15 -1.99 0.49
CA ARG A 249 20.83 -3.18 -0.04
C ARG A 249 21.91 -2.77 -1.06
N PRO A 250 23.13 -3.33 -1.01
CA PRO A 250 24.24 -2.91 -1.87
C PRO A 250 23.91 -2.99 -3.37
N GLU A 251 23.15 -4.00 -3.78
CA GLU A 251 22.67 -4.19 -5.16
C GLU A 251 21.67 -3.12 -5.64
N LEU A 252 21.11 -2.36 -4.69
CA LEU A 252 20.22 -1.23 -4.92
C LEU A 252 20.92 0.10 -4.61
N GLY A 253 22.16 0.12 -4.12
CA GLY A 253 22.89 1.38 -4.01
C GLY A 253 23.07 1.99 -5.40
N GLN A 254 22.56 3.20 -5.64
CA GLN A 254 22.97 3.95 -6.83
C GLN A 254 24.48 4.13 -6.73
N SER A 255 25.23 3.47 -7.61
CA SER A 255 26.66 3.74 -7.77
C SER A 255 26.78 5.21 -8.11
N SER A 256 27.30 6.00 -7.18
CA SER A 256 27.79 7.34 -7.44
C SER A 256 28.90 7.24 -8.48
N ASN A 257 28.53 7.53 -9.72
CA ASN A 257 29.46 7.95 -10.78
C ASN A 257 29.23 9.43 -11.04
#